data_AF-A0A356CIC7-F1
#
_entry.id   AF-A0A356CIC7-F1
#
_cell.length_a   1.000
_cell.length_b   1.000
_cell.length_c   1.000
_cell.angle_alpha   90.00
_cell.angle_beta   90.00
_cell.angle_gamma   90.00
#
_symmetry.space_group_name_H-M   'P 1'
#
loop_
_entity.id
_entity.type
_entity.pdbx_description
1 polymer ?
#
loop_
_entity_poly.entity_id
_entity_poly.type
_entity_poly.pdbx_seq_one_letter_code
_entity_poly.pdbx_strand_id
1 'polypeptide(L)'
;MRCQTWLGNEAAVLKPAREIAVIPPSQTDKNLYFGDLHVHSDLSFDSYLFGNRNTLDQAYAFARGQALTTLAGAVMQLSRPLDFVGVTDHAETFGLMDVCFNGTQLPDSLSAFCAGFEHPSLEFFMRLRSFGSA
;
A
#
# COMPACT_ATOMS: atom_id res chain seq x y z
N MET A 1 -1.70 11.83 0.38
CA MET A 1 -1.55 11.29 1.75
C MET A 1 -1.83 12.38 2.78
N ARG A 2 -2.85 12.22 3.63
CA ARG A 2 -3.10 13.13 4.76
C ARG A 2 -2.53 12.50 6.03
N CYS A 3 -1.57 13.17 6.67
CA CYS A 3 -1.12 12.85 8.01
C CYS A 3 -2.25 13.21 8.99
N GLN A 4 -2.87 12.20 9.61
CA GLN A 4 -3.94 12.39 10.58
C GLN A 4 -3.38 12.95 11.89
N THR A 5 -3.77 14.17 12.23
CA THR A 5 -3.68 14.67 13.61
C THR A 5 -4.82 14.05 14.42
N TRP A 6 -4.51 13.47 15.59
CA TRP A 6 -5.43 12.81 16.54
C TRP A 6 -6.61 13.66 17.08
N LEU A 7 -6.80 14.88 16.58
CA LEU A 7 -7.90 15.80 16.92
C LEU A 7 -8.97 15.90 15.80
N GLY A 8 -8.83 15.13 14.72
CA GLY A 8 -9.80 15.12 13.62
C GLY A 8 -11.11 14.44 14.01
N ASN A 9 -12.22 15.19 13.99
CA ASN A 9 -13.54 14.57 14.03
C ASN A 9 -13.86 13.96 12.65
N GLU A 10 -13.58 12.66 12.50
CA GLU A 10 -13.84 11.90 11.26
C GLU A 10 -15.34 11.83 10.91
N ALA A 11 -16.25 12.15 11.86
CA ALA A 11 -17.68 12.27 11.59
C ALA A 11 -18.06 13.65 10.99
N ALA A 12 -17.17 14.64 11.06
CA ALA A 12 -17.37 15.92 10.40
C ALA A 12 -17.07 15.88 8.89
N VAL A 13 -16.46 14.79 8.40
CA VAL A 13 -16.18 14.59 6.98
C VAL A 13 -17.38 13.88 6.34
N LEU A 14 -17.99 14.52 5.34
CA LEU A 14 -19.02 13.89 4.52
C LEU A 14 -18.43 12.66 3.82
N LYS A 15 -18.90 11.47 4.19
CA LYS A 15 -18.56 10.23 3.51
C LYS A 15 -19.60 9.98 2.42
N PRO A 16 -19.24 10.03 1.12
CA PRO A 16 -20.19 9.72 0.06
C PRO A 16 -20.71 8.30 0.20
N ALA A 17 -21.98 8.10 -0.16
CA ALA A 17 -22.57 6.77 -0.21
C ALA A 17 -21.80 5.89 -1.21
N ARG A 18 -21.82 4.58 -0.99
CA ARG A 18 -21.16 3.64 -1.89
C ARG A 18 -21.94 3.52 -3.20
N GLU A 19 -21.23 3.71 -4.30
CA GLU A 19 -21.70 3.56 -5.66
C GLU A 19 -21.09 2.30 -6.30
N ILE A 20 -21.87 1.62 -7.14
CA ILE A 20 -21.37 0.54 -7.99
C ILE A 20 -20.64 1.12 -9.21
N ALA A 21 -19.69 0.37 -9.77
CA ALA A 21 -19.07 0.76 -11.03
C ALA A 21 -20.14 0.86 -12.13
N VAL A 22 -20.32 2.06 -12.68
CA VAL A 22 -21.13 2.28 -13.88
C VAL A 22 -20.17 2.57 -15.02
N ILE A 23 -20.10 1.65 -15.98
CA ILE A 23 -19.33 1.84 -17.21
C ILE A 23 -20.22 2.62 -18.17
N PRO A 24 -19.94 3.91 -18.44
CA PRO A 24 -20.71 4.65 -19.43
C PRO A 24 -20.48 4.07 -20.83
N PRO A 25 -21.46 4.16 -21.74
CA PRO A 25 -21.26 3.78 -23.13
C PRO A 25 -20.10 4.56 -23.73
N SER A 26 -19.21 3.86 -24.45
CA SER A 26 -18.03 4.47 -25.07
C SER A 26 -18.46 5.59 -26.01
N GLN A 27 -17.99 6.81 -25.74
CA GLN A 27 -18.07 7.91 -26.70
C GLN A 27 -16.81 7.87 -27.56
N THR A 28 -16.98 8.00 -28.87
CA THR A 28 -15.96 7.71 -29.89
C THR A 28 -14.59 8.32 -29.59
N ASP A 29 -14.50 9.50 -28.95
CA ASP A 29 -13.21 10.15 -28.60
C ASP A 29 -13.20 10.90 -27.25
N LYS A 30 -14.18 10.72 -26.36
CA LYS A 30 -14.33 11.57 -25.14
C LYS A 30 -14.69 10.78 -23.88
N ASN A 31 -13.95 9.72 -23.61
CA ASN A 31 -14.08 8.97 -22.37
C ASN A 31 -13.19 9.60 -21.28
N LEU A 32 -13.79 9.95 -20.15
CA LEU A 32 -13.07 10.37 -18.94
C LEU A 32 -12.84 9.14 -18.07
N TYR A 33 -11.59 8.91 -17.67
CA TYR A 33 -11.22 7.83 -16.79
C TYR A 33 -10.61 8.41 -15.50
N PHE A 34 -11.02 7.87 -14.36
CA PHE A 34 -10.56 8.25 -13.04
C PHE A 34 -9.82 7.06 -12.43
N GLY A 35 -8.55 7.29 -12.08
CA GLY A 35 -7.71 6.27 -11.47
C GLY A 35 -6.67 6.88 -10.54
N ASP A 36 -6.02 6.00 -9.79
CA ASP A 36 -4.87 6.34 -8.97
C ASP A 36 -3.60 5.89 -9.71
N LEU A 37 -2.55 6.69 -9.65
CA LEU A 37 -1.28 6.43 -10.33
C LEU A 37 -0.17 6.05 -9.34
N HIS A 38 -0.42 6.16 -8.04
CA HIS A 38 0.58 5.94 -7.01
C HIS A 38 0.03 5.08 -5.87
N VAL A 39 -0.07 3.77 -6.13
CA VAL A 39 -0.48 2.78 -5.13
C VAL A 39 0.67 1.82 -4.87
N HIS A 40 0.91 1.47 -3.62
CA HIS A 40 1.89 0.44 -3.24
C HIS A 40 1.19 -0.84 -2.79
N SER A 41 1.84 -1.97 -3.04
CA SER A 41 1.51 -3.30 -2.55
C SER A 41 2.46 -3.72 -1.41
N ASP A 42 2.40 -4.99 -1.02
CA ASP A 42 3.33 -5.64 -0.11
C ASP A 42 4.73 -5.86 -0.70
N LEU A 43 4.92 -5.65 -2.02
CA LEU A 43 6.22 -5.74 -2.67
C LEU A 43 7.08 -4.48 -2.47
N SER A 44 6.48 -3.35 -2.09
CA SER A 44 7.25 -2.14 -1.77
C SER A 44 7.75 -2.16 -0.33
N PHE A 45 9.04 -1.88 -0.16
CA PHE A 45 9.71 -1.96 1.13
C PHE A 45 9.10 -1.04 2.20
N ASP A 46 8.86 0.23 1.85
CA ASP A 46 8.28 1.22 2.76
C ASP A 46 6.83 0.87 3.15
N SER A 47 6.02 0.50 2.17
CA SER A 47 4.64 0.06 2.30
C SER A 47 4.55 -1.12 3.27
N TYR A 48 5.41 -2.13 3.08
CA TYR A 48 5.52 -3.26 3.97
C TYR A 48 5.96 -2.83 5.37
N LEU A 49 7.00 -1.99 5.48
CA LEU A 49 7.48 -1.52 6.77
C LEU A 49 6.40 -0.79 7.59
N PHE A 50 5.50 -0.06 6.93
CA PHE A 50 4.38 0.65 7.55
C PHE A 50 3.10 -0.20 7.70
N GLY A 51 3.20 -1.52 7.50
CA GLY A 51 2.13 -2.46 7.81
C GLY A 51 1.12 -2.68 6.69
N ASN A 52 1.42 -2.28 5.45
CA ASN A 52 0.66 -2.75 4.30
C ASN A 52 1.12 -4.17 3.95
N ARG A 53 0.23 -5.14 4.13
CA ARG A 53 0.45 -6.55 3.79
C ARG A 53 -0.44 -6.99 2.63
N ASN A 54 -0.95 -6.02 1.85
CA ASN A 54 -1.88 -6.32 0.77
C ASN A 54 -1.13 -6.64 -0.50
N THR A 55 -1.43 -7.81 -1.05
CA THR A 55 -0.86 -8.28 -2.31
C THR A 55 -1.29 -7.39 -3.47
N LEU A 56 -0.60 -7.52 -4.61
CA LEU A 56 -1.01 -6.90 -5.88
C LEU A 56 -2.49 -7.16 -6.22
N ASP A 57 -2.94 -8.40 -6.06
CA ASP A 57 -4.33 -8.80 -6.32
C ASP A 57 -5.32 -8.12 -5.37
N GLN A 58 -4.96 -7.98 -4.09
CA GLN A 58 -5.78 -7.28 -3.11
C GLN A 58 -5.83 -5.78 -3.38
N ALA A 59 -4.70 -5.15 -3.73
CA ALA A 59 -4.66 -3.75 -4.13
C ALA A 59 -5.54 -3.50 -5.37
N TYR A 60 -5.46 -4.38 -6.37
CA TYR A 60 -6.31 -4.31 -7.56
C TYR A 60 -7.80 -4.56 -7.24
N ALA A 61 -8.10 -5.55 -6.39
CA ALA A 61 -9.47 -5.83 -5.94
C ALA A 61 -10.09 -4.65 -5.19
N PHE A 62 -9.29 -3.99 -4.32
CA PHE A 62 -9.69 -2.78 -3.62
C PHE A 62 -9.98 -1.62 -4.59
N ALA A 63 -9.15 -1.43 -5.61
CA ALA A 63 -9.38 -0.45 -6.67
C ALA A 63 -10.69 -0.73 -7.43
N ARG A 64 -11.07 -2.01 -7.62
CA ARG A 64 -12.38 -2.42 -8.16
C ARG A 64 -13.54 -2.29 -7.17
N GLY A 65 -13.30 -1.74 -5.99
CA GLY A 65 -14.31 -1.46 -4.97
C GLY A 65 -14.61 -2.62 -4.03
N GLN A 66 -13.75 -3.64 -3.94
CA GLN A 66 -13.84 -4.63 -2.87
C GLN A 66 -13.35 -4.02 -1.55
N ALA A 67 -13.87 -4.54 -0.43
CA ALA A 67 -13.42 -4.11 0.88
C ALA A 67 -12.07 -4.77 1.22
N LEU A 68 -11.28 -4.04 1.99
CA LEU A 68 -9.94 -4.37 2.46
C LEU A 68 -9.95 -4.28 3.98
N THR A 69 -9.29 -5.19 4.68
CA THR A 69 -9.05 -5.05 6.13
C THR A 69 -7.58 -4.73 6.35
N THR A 70 -7.29 -3.64 7.05
CA THR A 70 -5.91 -3.28 7.41
C THR A 70 -5.40 -4.16 8.54
N LEU A 71 -4.08 -4.21 8.75
CA LEU A 71 -3.50 -4.92 9.90
C LEU A 71 -4.04 -4.42 11.26
N ALA A 72 -4.43 -3.14 11.34
CA ALA A 72 -5.03 -2.57 12.53
C ALA A 72 -6.51 -3.00 12.72
N GLY A 73 -7.05 -3.85 11.84
CA GLY A 73 -8.43 -4.34 11.88
C GLY A 73 -9.47 -3.39 11.29
N ALA A 74 -9.04 -2.26 10.71
CA ALA A 74 -9.97 -1.32 10.09
C ALA A 74 -10.41 -1.83 8.72
N VAL A 75 -11.71 -1.88 8.46
CA VAL A 75 -12.24 -2.17 7.13
C VAL A 75 -12.29 -0.88 6.32
N MET A 76 -11.60 -0.87 5.20
CA MET A 76 -11.55 0.23 4.24
C MET A 76 -12.24 -0.19 2.95
N GLN A 77 -12.89 0.74 2.29
CA GLN A 77 -13.50 0.54 0.98
C GLN A 77 -13.63 1.87 0.24
N LEU A 78 -13.36 1.88 -1.06
CA LEU A 78 -13.64 3.05 -1.89
C LEU A 78 -15.15 3.25 -2.03
N SER A 79 -15.59 4.51 -1.96
CA SER A 79 -16.99 4.85 -2.21
C SER A 79 -17.40 4.57 -3.66
N ARG A 80 -16.46 4.65 -4.61
CA ARG A 80 -16.67 4.31 -6.01
C ARG A 80 -15.44 3.54 -6.54
N PRO A 81 -15.63 2.48 -7.34
CA PRO A 81 -14.53 1.81 -8.03
C PRO A 81 -13.77 2.73 -8.99
N LEU A 82 -12.46 2.51 -9.13
CA LEU A 82 -11.61 3.20 -10.09
C LEU A 82 -11.72 2.57 -11.48
N ASP A 83 -11.51 3.39 -12.52
CA ASP A 83 -11.45 2.94 -13.90
C ASP A 83 -10.10 2.26 -14.21
N PHE A 84 -9.02 2.71 -13.56
CA PHE A 84 -7.70 2.10 -13.61
C PHE A 84 -6.93 2.36 -12.30
N VAL A 85 -5.87 1.58 -12.09
CA VAL A 85 -4.94 1.80 -10.98
C VAL A 85 -3.51 1.48 -11.43
N GLY A 86 -2.58 2.37 -11.11
CA GLY A 86 -1.14 2.17 -11.24
C GLY A 86 -0.56 1.72 -9.91
N VAL A 87 -0.14 0.45 -9.83
CA VAL A 87 0.64 -0.06 -8.70
C VAL A 87 2.12 0.19 -8.99
N THR A 88 2.75 1.01 -8.15
CA THR A 88 4.06 1.64 -8.38
C THR A 88 4.97 1.45 -7.17
N ASP A 89 5.30 0.19 -6.92
CA ASP A 89 6.21 -0.17 -5.84
C ASP A 89 7.65 0.31 -6.12
N HIS A 90 8.41 0.52 -5.04
CA HIS A 90 9.82 0.90 -5.12
C HIS A 90 10.66 -0.19 -5.79
N ALA A 91 11.34 0.16 -6.89
CA ALA A 91 12.18 -0.77 -7.63
C ALA A 91 13.49 -1.09 -6.89
N GLU A 92 13.98 -0.16 -6.07
CA GLU A 92 15.28 -0.22 -5.40
C GLU A 92 15.41 -1.41 -4.46
N THR A 93 14.28 -1.97 -3.99
CA THR A 93 14.25 -2.98 -2.94
C THR A 93 13.63 -4.31 -3.37
N PHE A 94 13.24 -4.50 -4.62
CA PHE A 94 12.61 -5.74 -5.07
C PHE A 94 13.47 -6.99 -4.81
N GLY A 95 14.77 -6.92 -5.11
CA GLY A 95 15.67 -8.04 -4.83
C GLY A 95 15.81 -8.33 -3.33
N LEU A 96 15.77 -7.29 -2.48
CA LEU A 96 15.83 -7.45 -1.03
C LEU A 96 14.55 -8.08 -0.48
N MET A 97 13.39 -7.67 -0.99
CA MET A 97 12.11 -8.26 -0.63
C MET A 97 12.08 -9.75 -0.99
N ASP A 98 12.45 -10.10 -2.23
CA ASP A 98 12.52 -11.51 -2.66
C ASP A 98 13.45 -12.34 -1.77
N VAL A 99 14.65 -11.83 -1.47
CA VAL A 99 15.61 -12.51 -0.58
C VAL A 99 15.07 -12.69 0.83
N CYS A 100 14.40 -11.69 1.39
CA CYS A 100 13.85 -11.78 2.75
C CYS A 100 12.64 -12.72 2.87
N PHE A 101 11.81 -12.85 1.83
CA PHE A 101 10.62 -13.72 1.87
C PHE A 101 10.85 -15.14 1.34
N ASN A 102 11.71 -15.30 0.34
CA ASN A 102 11.92 -16.58 -0.34
C ASN A 102 13.30 -17.21 -0.06
N GLY A 103 14.21 -16.49 0.60
CA GLY A 103 15.54 -16.98 0.94
C GLY A 103 15.53 -18.06 2.01
N THR A 104 16.18 -19.21 1.74
CA THR A 104 16.22 -20.36 2.66
C THR A 104 17.48 -20.45 3.51
N GLN A 105 18.58 -19.77 3.11
CA GLN A 105 19.87 -19.76 3.81
C GLN A 105 20.49 -18.37 3.74
N LEU A 106 20.09 -17.50 4.66
CA LEU A 106 20.60 -16.14 4.76
C LEU A 106 21.71 -16.06 5.82
N PRO A 107 22.80 -15.31 5.58
CA PRO A 107 23.75 -14.96 6.63
C PRO A 107 23.05 -14.30 7.81
N ASP A 108 23.53 -14.51 9.03
CA ASP A 108 22.90 -14.00 10.27
C ASP A 108 22.61 -12.48 10.22
N SER A 109 23.53 -11.70 9.63
CA SER A 109 23.36 -10.25 9.50
C SER A 109 22.19 -9.85 8.60
N LEU A 110 21.92 -10.63 7.55
CA LEU A 110 20.82 -10.42 6.62
C LEU A 110 19.51 -10.98 7.21
N SER A 111 19.57 -12.13 7.88
CA SER A 111 18.42 -12.68 8.61
C SER A 111 17.91 -11.71 9.67
N ALA A 112 18.80 -11.14 10.48
CA ALA A 112 18.44 -10.13 11.48
C ALA A 112 17.87 -8.85 10.85
N PHE A 113 18.36 -8.46 9.68
CA PHE A 113 17.83 -7.31 8.95
C PHE A 113 16.41 -7.59 8.40
N CYS A 114 16.19 -8.76 7.77
CA CYS A 114 14.87 -9.18 7.29
C CYS A 114 13.85 -9.32 8.44
N ALA A 115 14.27 -9.81 9.61
CA ALA A 115 13.41 -9.89 10.79
C ALA A 115 12.91 -8.50 11.25
N GLY A 116 13.67 -7.44 11.00
CA GLY A 116 13.26 -6.06 11.26
C GLY A 116 12.07 -5.58 10.42
N PHE A 117 11.77 -6.23 9.29
CA PHE A 117 10.60 -5.91 8.46
C PHE A 117 9.29 -6.42 9.06
N GLU A 118 9.34 -7.56 9.75
CA GLU A 118 8.18 -8.16 10.40
C GLU A 118 7.91 -7.55 11.77
N HIS A 119 8.98 -7.14 12.45
CA HIS A 119 8.92 -6.53 13.77
C HIS A 119 9.68 -5.20 13.79
N PRO A 120 9.16 -4.16 13.12
CA PRO A 120 9.82 -2.86 13.07
C PRO A 120 9.95 -2.26 14.46
N SER A 121 11.16 -1.80 14.78
CA SER A 121 11.50 -1.12 16.04
C SER A 121 12.06 0.27 15.78
N LEU A 122 12.06 1.12 16.79
CA LEU A 122 12.70 2.44 16.69
C LEU A 122 14.19 2.31 16.34
N GLU A 123 14.88 1.33 16.91
CA GLU A 123 16.28 1.05 16.59
C GLU A 123 16.45 0.68 15.12
N PHE A 124 15.60 -0.20 14.60
CA PHE A 124 15.61 -0.59 13.19
C PHE A 124 15.37 0.62 12.27
N PHE A 125 14.39 1.46 12.60
CA PHE A 125 14.12 2.69 11.84
C PHE A 125 15.31 3.67 11.85
N MET A 126 15.93 3.88 13.01
CA MET A 126 17.11 4.75 13.12
C MET A 126 18.30 4.18 12.34
N ARG A 127 18.46 2.85 12.32
CA ARG A 127 19.45 2.16 11.48
C ARG A 127 19.19 2.39 9.99
N LEU A 128 17.95 2.24 9.52
CA LEU A 128 17.58 2.53 8.12
C LEU A 128 17.90 3.97 7.73
N ARG A 129 17.56 4.94 8.60
CA ARG A 129 17.87 6.36 8.38
C ARG A 129 19.38 6.60 8.25
N SER A 130 20.20 5.90 9.03
CA SER A 130 21.65 6.04 8.99
C SER A 130 22.27 5.60 7.65
N PHE A 131 21.68 4.61 6.96
CA PHE A 131 22.18 4.15 5.66
C PHE A 131 21.95 5.16 4.53
N GLY A 132 20.86 5.95 4.60
CA GLY A 132 20.52 6.96 3.60
C GLY A 132 21.18 8.33 3.80
N SER A 133 22.04 8.47 4.81
CA SER A 133 22.68 9.75 5.19
C SER A 133 24.10 9.92 4.64
N ALA A 134 24.55 9.01 3.76
CA ALA A 134 25.88 9.00 3.15
C ALA A 134 25.89 9.67 1.76
#